data_AF-A0AAE0V067-F1
#
_entry.id   AF-A0AAE0V067-F1
#
_cell.length_a   1.000
_cell.length_b   1.000
_cell.length_c   1.000
_cell.angle_alpha   90.00
_cell.angle_beta   90.00
_cell.angle_gamma   90.00
#
_symmetry.space_group_name_H-M   'P 1'
#
loop_
_entity.id
_entity.type
_entity.pdbx_description
1 polymer ?
#
loop_
_entity_poly.entity_id
_entity_poly.type
_entity_poly.pdbx_seq_one_letter_code
_entity_poly.pdbx_strand_id
1 'polypeptide(L)'
;MTIVPVLKKSTVSCINDYRSVALTPIVMKCFERLVMRHIKTQLLPSLDPLQFAYRPNRSTDDAITTTLTHLNNKDTYVRMLFIDFNSAFNTIILSLLGLNTSL
;
A
#
# COMPACT_ATOMS: atom_id res chain seq x y z
N MET A 1 -13.46 -18.32 -2.84
CA MET A 1 -13.02 -16.92 -3.04
C MET A 1 -14.01 -16.28 -3.98
N THR A 2 -14.54 -15.11 -3.65
CA THR A 2 -15.52 -14.41 -4.49
C THR A 2 -14.96 -13.05 -4.87
N ILE A 3 -14.94 -12.72 -6.16
CA ILE A 3 -14.53 -11.40 -6.63
C ILE A 3 -15.76 -10.50 -6.71
N VAL A 4 -15.72 -9.38 -5.99
CA VAL A 4 -16.78 -8.37 -6.01
C VAL A 4 -16.23 -7.09 -6.66
N PRO A 5 -16.83 -6.58 -7.74
CA PRO A 5 -16.44 -5.29 -8.31
C PRO A 5 -16.97 -4.15 -7.43
N VAL A 6 -16.10 -3.22 -7.06
CA VAL A 6 -16.45 -2.02 -6.28
C VAL A 6 -16.15 -0.78 -7.11
N LEU A 7 -17.06 0.18 -7.10
CA LEU A 7 -16.89 1.44 -7.84
C LEU A 7 -15.76 2.29 -7.24
N LYS A 8 -14.83 2.75 -8.09
CA LYS A 8 -13.80 3.73 -7.72
C LYS A 8 -14.33 5.16 -7.71
N LYS A 9 -15.36 5.43 -8.52
CA LYS A 9 -15.97 6.76 -8.75
C LYS A 9 -17.49 6.62 -8.74
N SER A 10 -18.20 7.70 -8.48
CA SER A 10 -19.68 7.73 -8.43
C SER A 10 -20.34 7.42 -9.78
N THR A 11 -19.67 7.74 -10.90
CA THR A 11 -20.14 7.45 -12.25
C THR A 11 -19.19 6.46 -12.94
N VAL A 12 -19.78 5.50 -13.68
CA VAL A 12 -19.03 4.48 -14.43
C VAL A 12 -18.96 4.90 -15.89
N SER A 13 -17.75 5.05 -16.40
CA SER A 13 -17.51 5.32 -17.82
C SER A 13 -16.88 4.12 -18.53
N CYS A 14 -16.09 3.32 -17.81
CA CYS A 14 -15.40 2.16 -18.37
C CYS A 14 -15.18 1.06 -17.32
N ILE A 15 -14.78 -0.14 -17.77
CA ILE A 15 -14.50 -1.29 -16.89
C ILE A 15 -13.40 -0.97 -15.85
N ASN A 16 -12.46 -0.08 -16.18
CA ASN A 16 -11.36 0.32 -15.28
C ASN A 16 -11.81 1.16 -14.09
N ASP A 17 -13.03 1.70 -14.11
CA ASP A 17 -13.62 2.41 -12.97
C ASP A 17 -14.07 1.45 -11.86
N TYR A 18 -14.01 0.13 -12.09
CA TYR A 18 -14.17 -0.87 -11.04
C TYR A 18 -12.81 -1.25 -10.40
N ARG A 19 -12.82 -1.46 -9.10
CA ARG A 19 -11.78 -2.14 -8.34
C ARG A 19 -12.31 -3.52 -7.95
N SER A 20 -11.66 -4.57 -8.43
CA SER A 20 -11.94 -5.93 -7.97
C SER A 20 -11.49 -6.09 -6.52
N VAL A 21 -12.39 -6.61 -5.68
CA VAL A 21 -12.08 -6.96 -4.29
C VAL A 21 -12.29 -8.46 -4.13
N ALA A 22 -11.23 -9.16 -3.75
CA ALA A 22 -11.30 -10.58 -3.43
C ALA A 22 -11.81 -10.77 -1.99
N LEU A 23 -12.98 -11.39 -1.85
CA LEU A 23 -13.49 -11.86 -0.58
C LEU A 23 -12.98 -13.28 -0.32
N THR A 24 -12.08 -13.39 0.65
CA THR A 24 -11.56 -14.66 1.13
C THR A 24 -12.45 -15.24 2.25
N PRO A 25 -12.55 -16.58 2.38
CA PRO A 25 -13.27 -17.19 3.49
C PRO A 25 -12.74 -16.73 4.86
N ILE A 26 -13.58 -16.76 5.90
CA ILE A 26 -13.22 -16.30 7.26
C ILE A 26 -11.93 -16.97 7.75
N VAL A 27 -11.81 -18.29 7.55
CA VAL A 27 -10.61 -19.06 7.94
C VAL A 27 -9.35 -18.50 7.28
N MET A 28 -9.44 -18.13 5.99
CA MET A 28 -8.32 -17.57 5.24
C MET A 28 -7.97 -16.15 5.71
N LYS A 29 -8.96 -15.31 6.05
CA LYS A 29 -8.71 -14.00 6.67
C LYS A 29 -7.99 -14.13 8.02
N CYS A 30 -8.36 -15.12 8.83
CA CYS A 30 -7.66 -15.39 10.08
C CYS A 30 -6.20 -15.79 9.84
N PHE A 31 -5.97 -16.66 8.84
CA PHE A 31 -4.62 -17.06 8.45
C PHE A 31 -3.79 -15.89 7.91
N GLU A 32 -4.35 -15.07 7.02
CA GLU A 32 -3.73 -13.84 6.50
C GLU A 32 -3.27 -12.92 7.65
N ARG A 33 -4.10 -12.75 8.69
CA ARG A 33 -3.73 -11.94 9.88
C ARG A 33 -2.56 -12.53 10.64
N LEU A 34 -2.49 -13.85 10.78
CA LEU A 34 -1.38 -14.53 11.45
C LEU A 34 -0.08 -14.35 10.66
N VAL A 35 -0.12 -14.59 9.35
CA VAL A 35 1.02 -14.40 8.45
C VAL A 35 1.47 -12.94 8.44
N MET A 36 0.53 -11.99 8.33
CA MET A 36 0.82 -10.55 8.37
C MET A 36 1.55 -10.15 9.65
N ARG A 37 1.12 -10.67 10.81
CA ARG A 37 1.78 -10.39 12.09
C ARG A 37 3.23 -10.86 12.07
N HIS A 38 3.47 -12.07 11.58
CA HIS A 38 4.82 -12.63 11.47
C HIS A 38 5.71 -11.83 10.52
N ILE A 39 5.21 -11.47 9.33
CA ILE A 39 5.95 -10.64 8.36
C ILE A 39 6.28 -9.28 8.99
N LYS A 40 5.30 -8.62 9.63
CA LYS A 40 5.52 -7.30 10.26
C LYS A 40 6.58 -7.34 11.33
N THR A 41 6.63 -8.39 12.17
CA THR A 41 7.65 -8.49 13.21
C THR A 41 9.07 -8.57 12.65
N GLN A 42 9.24 -9.16 11.46
CA GLN A 42 10.55 -9.25 10.81
C GLN A 42 10.91 -7.99 10.01
N LEU A 43 9.92 -7.34 9.39
CA LEU A 43 10.15 -6.21 8.48
C LEU A 43 10.26 -4.86 9.19
N LEU A 44 9.59 -4.68 10.34
CA LEU A 44 9.52 -3.37 11.01
C LEU A 44 10.91 -2.71 11.27
N PRO A 45 11.97 -3.46 11.65
CA PRO A 45 13.30 -2.88 11.84
C PRO A 45 13.97 -2.39 10.55
N SER A 46 13.57 -2.90 9.39
CA SER A 46 14.18 -2.58 8.09
C SER A 46 13.33 -1.66 7.22
N LEU A 47 12.18 -1.17 7.71
CA LEU A 47 11.34 -0.22 6.97
C LEU A 47 12.02 1.15 6.87
N ASP A 48 11.83 1.81 5.72
CA ASP A 48 12.28 3.18 5.51
C ASP A 48 11.69 4.11 6.59
N PRO A 49 12.50 4.95 7.26
CA PRO A 49 12.03 5.96 8.20
C PRO A 49 10.94 6.90 7.64
N LEU A 50 10.97 7.19 6.35
CA LEU A 50 10.03 8.04 5.62
C LEU A 50 8.86 7.26 4.99
N GLN A 51 8.73 5.96 5.27
CA GLN A 51 7.52 5.22 4.94
C GLN A 51 6.44 5.47 6.01
N PHE A 52 5.45 6.28 5.65
CA PHE A 52 4.33 6.62 6.53
C PHE A 52 3.13 5.66 6.38
N ALA A 53 2.91 5.13 5.18
CA ALA A 53 1.80 4.21 4.92
C ALA A 53 2.06 2.80 5.48
N TYR A 54 1.00 2.14 5.94
CA TYR A 54 0.99 0.75 6.43
C TYR A 54 1.91 0.45 7.63
N ARG A 55 2.39 1.48 8.32
CA ARG A 55 3.24 1.39 9.51
C ARG A 55 2.45 1.72 10.78
N PRO A 56 2.62 0.98 11.90
CA PRO A 56 2.00 1.36 13.16
C PRO A 56 2.50 2.73 13.64
N ASN A 57 1.62 3.50 14.27
CA ASN A 57 1.91 4.83 14.81
C ASN A 57 2.42 5.83 13.76
N ARG A 58 2.00 5.67 12.50
CA ARG A 58 2.21 6.65 11.43
C ARG A 58 0.90 6.98 10.73
N SER A 59 0.75 8.23 10.30
CA SER A 59 -0.44 8.71 9.57
C SER A 59 -0.05 9.49 8.31
N THR A 60 -1.07 9.89 7.53
CA THR A 60 -0.91 10.85 6.44
C THR A 60 -0.49 12.22 6.93
N ASP A 61 -0.89 12.59 8.14
CA ASP A 61 -0.52 13.89 8.74
C ASP A 61 0.98 13.93 9.04
N ASP A 62 1.56 12.84 9.55
CA ASP A 62 3.01 12.74 9.74
C ASP A 62 3.78 12.99 8.44
N ALA A 63 3.27 12.47 7.32
CA ALA A 63 3.88 12.66 6.00
C ALA A 63 3.83 14.12 5.56
N ILE A 64 2.68 14.77 5.74
CA ILE A 64 2.47 16.18 5.40
C ILE A 64 3.35 17.07 6.29
N THR A 65 3.31 16.87 7.61
CA THR A 65 4.10 17.65 8.57
C THR A 65 5.59 17.51 8.28
N THR A 66 6.10 16.29 8.06
CA THR A 66 7.51 16.07 7.70
C THR A 66 7.88 16.88 6.45
N THR A 67 7.04 16.82 5.42
CA THR A 67 7.26 17.56 4.17
C THR A 67 7.28 19.08 4.40
N LEU A 68 6.36 19.61 5.20
CA LEU A 68 6.29 21.04 5.52
C LEU A 68 7.43 21.52 6.43
N THR A 69 7.93 20.69 7.33
CA THR A 69 9.07 21.06 8.20
C THR A 69 10.32 21.39 7.40
N HIS A 70 10.50 20.80 6.21
CA HIS A 70 11.59 21.15 5.30
C HIS A 70 11.52 22.59 4.77
N LEU A 71 10.36 23.24 4.84
CA LEU A 71 10.12 24.62 4.42
C LEU A 71 10.22 25.65 5.56
N ASN A 72 10.54 25.22 6.78
CA ASN A 72 10.51 26.11 7.95
C ASN A 72 11.71 27.08 8.00
N ASN A 73 12.75 26.83 7.19
CA ASN A 73 13.93 27.68 7.11
C ASN A 73 13.74 28.76 6.04
N LYS A 74 14.20 29.99 6.31
CA LYS A 74 14.22 31.07 5.31
C LYS A 74 15.01 30.65 4.08
N ASP A 75 14.53 31.08 2.92
CA ASP A 75 15.14 30.84 1.61
C ASP A 75 15.25 29.35 1.21
N THR A 76 14.39 28.50 1.78
CA THR A 76 14.24 27.10 1.35
C THR A 76 13.04 26.92 0.42
N TYR A 77 13.15 25.97 -0.50
CA TYR A 77 12.05 25.56 -1.38
C TYR A 77 12.06 24.04 -1.53
N VAL A 78 10.88 23.46 -1.77
CA VAL A 78 10.71 22.02 -2.00
C VAL A 78 10.20 21.83 -3.42
N ARG A 79 10.84 20.92 -4.17
CA ARG A 79 10.31 20.39 -5.42
C ARG A 79 9.76 19.00 -5.15
N MET A 80 8.48 18.79 -5.45
CA MET A 80 7.82 17.51 -5.27
C MET A 80 7.68 16.81 -6.63
N LEU A 81 8.02 15.52 -6.66
CA LEU A 81 7.73 14.64 -7.77
C LEU A 81 6.67 13.64 -7.31
N PHE A 82 5.51 13.66 -7.94
CA PHE A 82 4.42 12.72 -7.65
C PHE A 82 4.55 11.53 -8.59
N ILE A 83 4.89 10.36 -8.02
CA ILE A 83 4.99 9.08 -8.73
C ILE A 83 3.87 8.18 -8.21
N ASP A 84 3.11 7.59 -9.13
CA ASP A 84 2.10 6.59 -8.79
C ASP A 84 2.25 5.34 -9.67
N PHE A 85 1.92 4.19 -9.11
CA PHE A 85 2.01 2.90 -9.81
C PHE A 85 0.69 2.57 -10.48
N ASN A 86 0.72 2.28 -11.78
CA ASN A 86 -0.45 1.76 -12.46
C ASN A 86 -0.77 0.34 -11.96
N SER A 87 -1.97 0.17 -11.39
CA SER A 87 -2.48 -1.14 -10.99
C SER A 87 -1.56 -1.90 -10.01
N ALA A 88 -1.02 -1.20 -9.00
CA ALA A 88 0.06 -1.67 -8.12
C ALA A 88 -0.04 -3.13 -7.66
N PHE A 89 -1.23 -3.60 -7.24
CA PHE A 89 -1.43 -4.98 -6.77
C PHE A 89 -1.49 -6.03 -7.88
N ASN A 90 -1.86 -5.64 -9.10
CA ASN A 90 -1.99 -6.55 -10.24
C ASN A 90 -0.69 -6.69 -11.03
N THR A 91 0.25 -5.76 -10.86
CA THR A 91 1.52 -5.71 -11.61
C THR A 91 2.72 -6.22 -10.79
N ILE A 92 2.47 -6.83 -9.63
CA ILE A 92 3.54 -7.38 -8.77
C ILE A 92 4.19 -8.59 -9.44
N ILE A 93 5.52 -8.59 -9.53
CA ILE A 93 6.30 -9.73 -10.01
C ILE A 93 6.49 -10.72 -8.85
N LEU A 94 5.77 -11.85 -8.90
CA LEU A 94 5.75 -12.87 -7.82
C LEU A 94 7.13 -13.44 -7.47
N SER A 95 8.03 -13.54 -8.43
CA SER A 95 9.39 -14.07 -8.21
C SER A 95 10.21 -13.17 -7.29
N LEU A 96 9.99 -11.86 -7.32
CA LEU A 96 10.64 -10.91 -6.40
C LEU A 96 10.15 -11.05 -4.96
N LEU A 97 8.96 -11.62 -4.76
CA LEU A 97 8.40 -11.90 -3.43
C LEU A 97 8.86 -13.26 -2.87
N GLY A 98 9.71 -13.99 -3.59
CA GLY A 98 10.12 -15.35 -3.22
C GLY A 98 8.99 -16.37 -3.33
N LEU A 99 7.90 -16.03 -4.03
CA LEU A 99 6.74 -16.91 -4.26
C LEU A 99 6.86 -17.66 -5.59
N ASN A 100 8.08 -18.01 -6.00
CA ASN A 100 8.26 -18.89 -7.16
C ASN A 100 7.57 -20.22 -6.84
N THR A 101 6.48 -20.49 -7.56
CA THR A 101 5.80 -21.77 -7.52
C THR A 101 6.69 -22.79 -8.23
N SER A 102 7.62 -23.42 -7.50
CA SER A 102 8.09 -24.74 -7.87
C SER A 102 6.98 -25.73 -7.54
N LEU A 103 6.05 -25.86 -8.49
CA LEU A 103 5.35 -27.11 -8.79
C LEU A 103 6.02 -27.73 -10.01
#